data_AF-A0A947HHS9-F1
#
_entry.id   AF-A0A947HHS9-F1
#
_cell.length_a   1.000
_cell.length_b   1.000
_cell.length_c   1.000
_cell.angle_alpha   90.00
_cell.angle_beta   90.00
_cell.angle_gamma   90.00
#
_symmetry.space_group_name_H-M   'P 1'
#
loop_
_entity.id
_entity.type
_entity.pdbx_description
1 polymer ?
#
loop_
_entity_poly.entity_id
_entity_poly.type
_entity_poly.pdbx_seq_one_letter_code
_entity_poly.pdbx_strand_id
1 'polypeptide(L)'
;MSVAMARNFGRAVVAQVALVVGLCSLSVSASAQTYAFLPFQPWIQATQQNADWLAGKMYKELKSARATLIPFEKVREAMKAVGAKDTLSCDEKCLVAIGEKLGADFVVAPTLSLQKKEQSVGVVWLWKMRQVNVKQKRAWGEFQRMCMCPESMWNGIAEKLVMRVLTYDPASELRLPANAPKAQPTKGPRDEPGMVFVPAGPFIMGSELGEGDEFPRHIVDVSAFYIDTYEITNAEYNRCTKAGKCLPQRYRNDKALNQPTQPVVALGWDDAVAYCRFAGKRMPTEAEWEKAARGTDERIFPWGNEWHPEWVNQHADKDGYATTAPVGSYKQNVSPYGAYDMAGNAWEWTHDFHGFTYYRHSPPKDPQGPESGVKHSMRGGSWMYDVPFFVTTHNRSPGRPWIRKQYVGGRCAKSL
;
A
#
# COMPACT_ATOMS: atom_id res chain seq x y z
N MET A 1 2.01 1.09 41.62
CA MET A 1 0.67 0.65 41.18
C MET A 1 0.09 1.72 40.27
N SER A 2 0.34 1.53 38.98
CA SER A 2 -0.28 2.28 37.88
C SER A 2 -1.70 1.75 37.68
N VAL A 3 -2.70 2.62 37.48
CA VAL A 3 -3.94 2.41 36.70
C VAL A 3 -4.93 3.56 37.00
N ALA A 4 -5.60 4.03 35.95
CA ALA A 4 -6.86 4.79 35.89
C ALA A 4 -6.85 6.32 36.11
N MET A 5 -6.64 7.06 35.01
CA MET A 5 -7.52 8.17 34.66
C MET A 5 -7.61 8.32 33.12
N ALA A 6 -8.24 7.33 32.50
CA ALA A 6 -8.70 7.40 31.12
C ALA A 6 -10.13 6.87 31.07
N ARG A 7 -11.10 7.76 31.32
CA ARG A 7 -12.51 7.64 30.92
C ARG A 7 -13.28 8.86 31.42
N ASN A 8 -13.68 9.70 30.48
CA ASN A 8 -14.91 10.52 30.42
C ASN A 8 -14.66 11.89 29.79
N PHE A 9 -14.58 11.92 28.46
CA PHE A 9 -15.27 12.97 27.73
C PHE A 9 -16.26 12.30 26.79
N GLY A 10 -17.53 12.48 27.15
CA GLY A 10 -18.68 11.83 26.57
C GLY A 10 -19.02 12.32 25.16
N ARG A 11 -19.87 11.51 24.55
CA ARG A 11 -20.54 11.68 23.26
C ARG A 11 -21.27 13.04 23.15
N ALA A 12 -21.41 13.46 21.89
CA ALA A 12 -22.28 14.51 21.35
C ALA A 12 -21.71 15.93 21.24
N VAL A 13 -20.99 16.21 20.16
CA VAL A 13 -21.23 17.40 19.33
C VAL A 13 -21.12 16.99 17.86
N VAL A 14 -22.18 17.23 17.09
CA VAL A 14 -22.21 17.07 15.63
C VAL A 14 -21.20 18.05 15.02
N ALA A 15 -20.13 17.55 14.42
CA ALA A 15 -19.09 18.39 13.83
C ALA A 15 -19.40 18.65 12.36
N GLN A 16 -19.73 19.90 11.99
CA GLN A 16 -19.65 20.36 10.60
C GLN A 16 -18.27 20.99 10.40
N VAL A 17 -17.36 20.24 9.78
CA VAL A 17 -16.01 20.71 9.44
C VAL A 17 -15.99 21.20 8.01
N ALA A 18 -15.61 22.45 7.77
CA ALA A 18 -15.28 22.97 6.45
C ALA A 18 -13.77 22.85 6.19
N LEU A 19 -13.40 22.26 5.06
CA LEU A 19 -12.01 22.07 4.65
C LEU A 19 -11.53 23.28 3.84
N VAL A 20 -10.55 24.03 4.37
CA VAL A 20 -9.62 24.82 3.56
C VAL A 20 -8.27 24.10 3.66
N VAL A 21 -7.72 23.71 2.51
CA VAL A 21 -6.67 22.68 2.47
C VAL A 21 -5.33 23.26 2.88
N GLY A 22 -4.80 22.71 3.96
CA GLY A 22 -3.38 22.40 4.08
C GLY A 22 -3.28 21.08 4.83
N LEU A 23 -2.64 20.11 4.19
CA LEU A 23 -2.54 18.74 4.69
C LEU A 23 -1.27 18.60 5.54
N CYS A 24 -1.43 18.19 6.80
CA CYS A 24 -0.42 17.39 7.49
C CYS A 24 -0.78 15.92 7.33
N SER A 25 0.25 15.12 7.08
CA SER A 25 0.22 13.66 7.06
C SER A 25 -0.22 13.08 8.40
N LEU A 26 -1.11 12.09 8.34
CA LEU A 26 -1.13 10.99 9.29
C LEU A 26 0.16 10.18 9.09
N SER A 27 1.18 10.41 9.94
CA SER A 27 2.20 9.40 10.24
C SER A 27 3.07 9.82 11.44
N VAL A 28 2.81 9.25 12.62
CA VAL A 28 3.82 8.90 13.65
C VAL A 28 3.19 7.69 14.37
N SER A 29 3.63 6.45 14.24
CA SER A 29 4.96 5.84 14.35
C SER A 29 5.29 4.93 13.15
N ALA A 30 6.50 4.87 12.61
CA ALA A 30 7.67 4.33 13.30
C ALA A 30 8.97 5.05 12.91
N SER A 31 9.83 5.23 13.92
CA SER A 31 11.28 5.48 13.85
C SER A 31 11.81 6.09 12.55
N ALA A 32 12.00 7.41 12.59
CA ALA A 32 12.85 8.12 11.66
C ALA A 32 14.25 7.48 11.60
N GLN A 33 14.69 7.07 10.41
CA GLN A 33 16.06 7.30 9.94
C GLN A 33 16.18 7.04 8.43
N THR A 34 16.58 8.11 7.72
CA THR A 34 17.29 8.16 6.43
C THR A 34 16.63 7.60 5.17
N TYR A 35 16.00 8.49 4.40
CA TYR A 35 16.00 8.41 2.93
C TYR A 35 16.36 9.79 2.35
N ALA A 36 17.53 9.88 1.73
CA ALA A 36 17.91 10.99 0.87
C ALA A 36 18.37 10.42 -0.48
N PHE A 37 17.94 11.12 -1.54
CA PHE A 37 18.28 10.98 -2.96
C PHE A 37 17.56 9.88 -3.77
N LEU A 38 16.76 10.32 -4.76
CA LEU A 38 16.71 9.87 -6.18
C LEU A 38 15.67 10.73 -6.97
N PRO A 39 15.72 10.79 -8.34
CA PRO A 39 15.45 12.00 -9.14
C PRO A 39 13.99 12.21 -9.60
N PHE A 40 13.69 13.48 -9.87
CA PHE A 40 12.38 14.17 -9.82
C PHE A 40 11.40 14.01 -11.02
N GLN A 41 11.71 13.26 -12.07
CA GLN A 41 10.95 13.34 -13.34
C GLN A 41 9.75 12.36 -13.49
N PRO A 42 9.77 11.09 -13.03
CA PRO A 42 8.61 10.20 -13.14
C PRO A 42 7.43 10.59 -12.23
N TRP A 43 7.64 11.49 -11.27
CA TRP A 43 6.69 11.84 -10.22
C TRP A 43 5.56 12.76 -10.71
N ILE A 44 5.78 13.57 -11.74
CA ILE A 44 4.82 14.59 -12.20
C ILE A 44 3.55 13.96 -12.79
N GLN A 45 3.63 12.80 -13.47
CA GLN A 45 2.43 12.09 -13.93
C GLN A 45 1.77 11.26 -12.82
N ALA A 46 2.54 10.77 -11.84
CA ALA A 46 2.03 10.09 -10.66
C ALA A 46 1.18 11.03 -9.77
N THR A 47 1.47 12.34 -9.75
CA THR A 47 0.71 13.30 -8.93
C THR A 47 -0.77 13.46 -9.32
N GLN A 48 -1.16 13.24 -10.58
CA GLN A 48 -2.56 13.41 -11.00
C GLN A 48 -3.46 12.27 -10.50
N GLN A 49 -2.98 11.02 -10.57
CA GLN A 49 -3.70 9.82 -10.11
C GLN A 49 -3.62 9.67 -8.57
N ASN A 50 -2.44 9.96 -7.98
CA ASN A 50 -2.30 10.08 -6.53
C ASN A 50 -3.25 11.13 -5.96
N ALA A 51 -3.52 12.21 -6.71
CA ALA A 51 -4.47 13.24 -6.28
C ALA A 51 -5.92 12.75 -6.23
N ASP A 52 -6.36 11.90 -7.16
CA ASP A 52 -7.70 11.29 -7.15
C ASP A 52 -7.88 10.32 -5.99
N TRP A 53 -6.85 9.53 -5.71
CA TRP A 53 -6.88 8.60 -4.59
C TRP A 53 -6.80 9.30 -3.22
N LEU A 54 -5.86 10.25 -3.04
CA LEU A 54 -5.79 11.10 -1.85
C LEU A 54 -7.12 11.85 -1.65
N ALA A 55 -7.69 12.37 -2.74
CA ALA A 55 -9.02 12.97 -2.75
C ALA A 55 -10.11 12.04 -2.24
N GLY A 56 -10.16 10.79 -2.74
CA GLY A 56 -11.13 9.80 -2.30
C GLY A 56 -10.94 9.35 -0.84
N LYS A 57 -9.70 9.18 -0.38
CA LYS A 57 -9.39 8.86 1.02
C LYS A 57 -9.80 10.00 1.95
N MET A 58 -9.41 11.22 1.61
CA MET A 58 -9.82 12.42 2.34
C MET A 58 -11.34 12.58 2.35
N TYR A 59 -12.01 12.37 1.20
CA TYR A 59 -13.47 12.40 1.11
C TYR A 59 -14.13 11.39 2.06
N LYS A 60 -13.63 10.14 2.14
CA LYS A 60 -14.14 9.10 3.04
C LYS A 60 -13.92 9.44 4.50
N GLU A 61 -12.72 9.92 4.87
CA GLU A 61 -12.42 10.37 6.22
C GLU A 61 -13.31 11.56 6.63
N LEU A 62 -13.46 12.55 5.74
CA LEU A 62 -14.34 13.72 5.94
C LEU A 62 -15.80 13.31 6.12
N LYS A 63 -16.31 12.39 5.29
CA LYS A 63 -17.67 11.85 5.43
C LYS A 63 -17.86 11.10 6.75
N SER A 64 -16.87 10.30 7.16
CA SER A 64 -16.90 9.58 8.44
C SER A 64 -16.90 10.53 9.66
N ALA A 65 -16.23 11.68 9.53
CA ALA A 65 -16.19 12.74 10.53
C ALA A 65 -17.42 13.65 10.51
N ARG A 66 -18.42 13.40 9.63
CA ARG A 66 -19.57 14.28 9.35
C ARG A 66 -19.18 15.69 8.89
N ALA A 67 -17.97 15.84 8.34
CA ALA A 67 -17.49 17.10 7.80
C ALA A 67 -18.36 17.57 6.63
N THR A 68 -18.61 18.88 6.55
CA THR A 68 -19.33 19.50 5.43
C THR A 68 -18.31 20.05 4.45
N LEU A 69 -18.18 19.42 3.29
CA LEU A 69 -17.39 19.99 2.19
C LEU A 69 -18.06 21.27 1.70
N ILE A 70 -17.31 22.37 1.71
CA ILE A 70 -17.78 23.67 1.23
C ILE A 70 -17.20 23.90 -0.17
N PRO A 71 -18.06 24.07 -1.19
CA PRO A 71 -17.61 24.39 -2.54
C PRO A 71 -16.72 25.65 -2.57
N PHE A 72 -15.69 25.64 -3.42
CA PHE A 72 -14.70 26.71 -3.50
C PHE A 72 -15.33 28.08 -3.81
N GLU A 73 -16.41 28.09 -4.56
CA GLU A 73 -17.19 29.27 -4.93
C GLU A 73 -17.80 29.93 -3.70
N LYS A 74 -18.33 29.14 -2.76
CA LYS A 74 -18.85 29.64 -1.48
C LYS A 74 -17.72 30.19 -0.60
N VAL A 75 -16.54 29.55 -0.62
CA VAL A 75 -15.35 30.06 0.08
C VAL A 75 -14.91 31.39 -0.52
N ARG A 76 -14.89 31.53 -1.85
CA ARG A 76 -14.56 32.78 -2.55
C ARG A 76 -15.56 33.89 -2.26
N GLU A 77 -16.85 33.58 -2.24
CA GLU A 77 -17.90 34.51 -1.84
C GLU A 77 -17.75 34.95 -0.39
N ALA A 78 -17.47 34.02 0.53
CA ALA A 78 -17.21 34.33 1.93
C ALA A 78 -15.98 35.23 2.10
N MET A 79 -14.87 34.94 1.40
CA MET A 79 -13.66 35.76 1.39
C MET A 79 -13.94 37.17 0.86
N LYS A 80 -14.63 37.28 -0.28
CA LYS A 80 -15.01 38.58 -0.87
C LYS A 80 -15.91 39.37 0.07
N ALA A 81 -16.84 38.71 0.73
CA ALA A 81 -17.78 39.34 1.66
C ALA A 81 -17.13 39.79 2.98
N VAL A 82 -15.94 39.32 3.32
CA VAL A 82 -15.14 39.83 4.46
C VAL A 82 -13.98 40.72 4.02
N GLY A 83 -13.87 41.03 2.72
CA GLY A 83 -12.79 41.85 2.17
C GLY A 83 -11.42 41.15 2.11
N ALA A 84 -11.38 39.82 2.23
CA ALA A 84 -10.16 39.04 2.16
C ALA A 84 -9.72 38.84 0.69
N LYS A 85 -8.44 39.10 0.41
CA LYS A 85 -7.84 38.84 -0.91
C LYS A 85 -7.47 37.37 -1.10
N ASP A 86 -6.95 36.76 -0.04
CA ASP A 86 -6.56 35.36 0.03
C ASP A 86 -6.53 34.91 1.50
N THR A 87 -6.45 33.61 1.76
CA THR A 87 -6.37 33.07 3.12
C THR A 87 -5.01 33.29 3.79
N LEU A 88 -3.97 33.62 3.01
CA LEU A 88 -2.59 33.79 3.47
C LEU A 88 -2.37 35.11 4.21
N SER A 89 -3.10 36.12 3.78
CA SER A 89 -3.13 37.48 4.34
C SER A 89 -4.14 37.62 5.49
N CYS A 90 -4.95 36.60 5.75
CA CYS A 90 -5.98 36.64 6.78
C CYS A 90 -5.43 36.43 8.19
N ASP A 91 -5.76 37.36 9.07
CA ASP A 91 -5.61 37.20 10.51
C ASP A 91 -6.71 36.31 11.10
N GLU A 92 -6.63 36.02 12.39
CA GLU A 92 -7.60 35.16 13.07
C GLU A 92 -9.03 35.69 12.96
N LYS A 93 -9.22 37.02 13.00
CA LYS A 93 -10.55 37.64 12.88
C LYS A 93 -11.14 37.45 11.49
N CYS A 94 -10.32 37.62 10.44
CA CYS A 94 -10.71 37.29 9.08
C CYS A 94 -11.13 35.81 8.98
N LEU A 95 -10.33 34.89 9.52
CA LEU A 95 -10.63 33.45 9.45
C LEU A 95 -11.91 33.07 10.21
N VAL A 96 -12.17 33.68 11.37
CA VAL A 96 -13.44 33.52 12.08
C VAL A 96 -14.61 34.03 11.24
N ALA A 97 -14.50 35.22 10.64
CA ALA A 97 -15.57 35.80 9.84
C ALA A 97 -15.89 34.99 8.57
N ILE A 98 -14.85 34.43 7.94
CA ILE A 98 -15.00 33.45 6.85
C ILE A 98 -15.75 32.23 7.37
N GLY A 99 -15.31 31.66 8.50
CA GLY A 99 -15.94 30.50 9.13
C GLY A 99 -17.42 30.71 9.49
N GLU A 100 -17.77 31.86 10.07
CA GLU A 100 -19.15 32.23 10.42
C GLU A 100 -20.04 32.31 9.18
N LYS A 101 -19.56 32.93 8.09
CA LYS A 101 -20.30 32.98 6.80
C LYS A 101 -20.49 31.61 6.17
N LEU A 102 -19.53 30.73 6.38
CA LEU A 102 -19.53 29.37 5.86
C LEU A 102 -20.32 28.39 6.74
N GLY A 103 -20.78 28.82 7.92
CA GLY A 103 -21.43 27.93 8.90
C GLY A 103 -20.48 26.86 9.44
N ALA A 104 -19.17 27.15 9.47
CA ALA A 104 -18.14 26.20 9.87
C ALA A 104 -17.83 26.29 11.36
N ASP A 105 -17.56 25.15 11.99
CA ASP A 105 -17.09 25.11 13.38
C ASP A 105 -15.59 25.42 13.52
N PHE A 106 -14.83 25.14 12.45
CA PHE A 106 -13.38 25.33 12.36
C PHE A 106 -12.98 25.80 10.96
N VAL A 107 -11.91 26.60 10.90
CA VAL A 107 -11.23 27.01 9.65
C VAL A 107 -9.74 26.70 9.77
N VAL A 108 -9.16 26.08 8.74
CA VAL A 108 -7.72 25.76 8.66
C VAL A 108 -7.13 26.49 7.47
N ALA A 109 -6.20 27.41 7.68
CA ALA A 109 -5.62 28.23 6.62
C ALA A 109 -4.09 28.24 6.68
N PRO A 110 -3.40 28.18 5.53
CA PRO A 110 -1.97 28.42 5.46
C PRO A 110 -1.67 29.91 5.71
N THR A 111 -0.53 30.23 6.33
CA THR A 111 -0.08 31.61 6.62
C THR A 111 1.41 31.79 6.36
N LEU A 112 1.78 33.00 5.94
CA LEU A 112 3.15 33.38 5.61
C LEU A 112 3.85 34.01 6.82
N SER A 113 5.05 33.52 7.19
CA SER A 113 5.86 34.09 8.27
C SER A 113 7.15 34.70 7.70
N LEU A 114 7.24 36.02 7.71
CA LEU A 114 8.48 36.76 7.47
C LEU A 114 9.29 36.83 8.77
N GLN A 115 10.35 36.03 8.93
CA GLN A 115 11.26 36.24 10.04
C GLN A 115 12.08 37.53 9.82
N LYS A 116 11.78 38.56 10.61
CA LYS A 116 12.67 39.72 10.81
C LYS A 116 13.59 39.44 12.01
N LYS A 117 14.85 39.10 11.75
CA LYS A 117 16.04 39.88 12.14
C LYS A 117 17.32 39.05 12.02
N GLU A 118 18.23 39.66 11.28
CA GLU A 118 19.69 39.57 11.32
C GLU A 118 20.35 38.25 10.87
N GLN A 119 20.95 38.38 9.68
CA GLN A 119 21.88 37.47 9.01
C GLN A 119 21.28 36.25 8.30
N SER A 120 20.81 36.47 7.08
CA SER A 120 21.19 35.62 5.95
C SER A 120 20.76 36.24 4.62
N VAL A 121 21.67 36.19 3.66
CA VAL A 121 21.47 36.53 2.26
C VAL A 121 20.61 35.42 1.64
N GLY A 122 19.44 35.77 1.09
CA GLY A 122 18.49 34.84 0.45
C GLY A 122 17.17 34.71 1.22
N VAL A 123 16.11 35.37 0.74
CA VAL A 123 14.78 35.39 1.36
C VAL A 123 14.11 34.01 1.19
N VAL A 124 14.08 33.19 2.26
CA VAL A 124 13.27 31.98 2.34
C VAL A 124 11.95 32.30 3.04
N TRP A 125 10.83 31.97 2.41
CA TRP A 125 9.48 32.27 2.89
C TRP A 125 8.91 31.07 3.65
N LEU A 126 8.84 31.10 4.98
CA LEU A 126 8.32 29.98 5.75
C LEU A 126 6.78 30.01 5.83
N TRP A 127 6.13 28.90 5.45
CA TRP A 127 4.68 28.71 5.51
C TRP A 127 4.28 27.97 6.80
N LYS A 128 3.24 28.44 7.50
CA LYS A 128 2.69 27.85 8.73
C LYS A 128 1.18 27.65 8.62
N MET A 129 0.66 26.51 9.07
CA MET A 129 -0.79 26.29 9.18
C MET A 129 -1.37 26.97 10.43
N ARG A 130 -2.51 27.64 10.29
CA ARG A 130 -3.34 28.16 11.40
C ARG A 130 -4.70 27.47 11.39
N GLN A 131 -5.08 26.91 12.52
CA GLN A 131 -6.44 26.41 12.75
C GLN A 131 -7.13 27.33 13.74
N VAL A 132 -8.33 27.77 13.38
CA VAL A 132 -9.17 28.65 14.18
C VAL A 132 -10.47 27.94 14.50
N ASN A 133 -10.76 27.79 15.79
CA ASN A 133 -12.08 27.37 16.24
C ASN A 133 -13.02 28.57 16.12
N VAL A 134 -13.99 28.49 15.22
CA VAL A 134 -14.92 29.60 14.91
C VAL A 134 -15.83 29.87 16.11
N LYS A 135 -16.30 28.81 16.78
CA LYS A 135 -17.15 28.89 17.98
C LYS A 135 -16.43 29.52 19.17
N GLN A 136 -15.15 29.19 19.36
CA GLN A 136 -14.35 29.65 20.50
C GLN A 136 -13.48 30.86 20.18
N LYS A 137 -13.43 31.31 18.91
CA LYS A 137 -12.60 32.40 18.39
C LYS A 137 -11.15 32.29 18.88
N ARG A 138 -10.58 31.08 18.82
CA ARG A 138 -9.25 30.76 19.38
C ARG A 138 -8.41 29.93 18.41
N ALA A 139 -7.15 30.34 18.25
CA ALA A 139 -6.09 29.55 17.64
C ALA A 139 -5.55 28.47 18.61
N TRP A 140 -5.50 27.22 18.15
CA TRP A 140 -4.90 26.10 18.89
C TRP A 140 -3.37 26.14 18.74
N GLY A 141 -2.69 26.82 19.66
CA GLY A 141 -1.25 27.13 19.57
C GLY A 141 -0.25 25.95 19.64
N GLU A 142 -0.67 24.68 19.64
CA GLU A 142 0.22 23.53 19.88
C GLU A 142 0.12 22.37 18.88
N PHE A 143 -0.23 22.62 17.62
CA PHE A 143 0.06 21.65 16.54
C PHE A 143 1.40 21.92 15.84
N GLN A 144 2.10 23.01 16.24
CA GLN A 144 3.29 23.55 15.58
C GLN A 144 4.60 22.75 15.75
N ARG A 145 4.57 21.53 16.29
CA ARG A 145 5.78 20.70 16.46
C ARG A 145 5.90 19.51 15.49
N MET A 146 4.95 19.29 14.58
CA MET A 146 4.88 18.00 13.88
C MET A 146 5.07 17.99 12.36
N CYS A 147 5.27 19.14 11.70
CA CYS A 147 5.37 19.16 10.23
C CYS A 147 6.65 19.87 9.77
N MET A 148 7.72 19.10 9.52
CA MET A 148 8.92 19.50 8.81
C MET A 148 8.94 18.80 7.44
N CYS A 149 8.76 19.54 6.35
CA CYS A 149 8.97 19.06 4.98
C CYS A 149 9.59 20.17 4.12
N PRO A 150 10.44 19.86 3.11
CA PRO A 150 11.09 20.86 2.27
C PRO A 150 10.13 21.59 1.32
N GLU A 151 10.36 22.89 1.14
CA GLU A 151 9.47 23.89 0.52
C GLU A 151 9.25 23.72 -1.00
N SER A 152 10.12 23.02 -1.72
CA SER A 152 10.01 22.85 -3.17
C SER A 152 8.90 21.88 -3.63
N MET A 153 8.25 21.18 -2.69
CA MET A 153 7.24 20.15 -2.99
C MET A 153 5.81 20.72 -3.14
N TRP A 154 5.50 21.92 -2.62
CA TRP A 154 4.10 22.31 -2.37
C TRP A 154 3.45 23.29 -3.37
N ASN A 155 4.22 24.09 -4.11
CA ASN A 155 3.70 25.27 -4.83
C ASN A 155 2.92 24.98 -6.15
N GLY A 156 2.29 23.82 -6.28
CA GLY A 156 1.40 23.51 -7.41
C GLY A 156 0.61 22.21 -7.28
N ILE A 157 1.02 21.33 -6.36
CA ILE A 157 0.36 20.05 -6.08
C ILE A 157 -0.81 20.22 -5.12
N ALA A 158 -0.71 21.13 -4.14
CA ALA A 158 -1.78 21.39 -3.18
C ALA A 158 -3.07 21.85 -3.87
N GLU A 159 -3.01 22.86 -4.72
CA GLU A 159 -4.17 23.44 -5.41
C GLU A 159 -4.87 22.41 -6.31
N LYS A 160 -4.10 21.63 -7.08
CA LYS A 160 -4.62 20.55 -7.91
C LYS A 160 -5.30 19.46 -7.07
N LEU A 161 -4.70 19.09 -5.94
CA LEU A 161 -5.25 18.11 -5.01
C LEU A 161 -6.53 18.60 -4.32
N VAL A 162 -6.60 19.87 -3.90
CA VAL A 162 -7.83 20.50 -3.36
C VAL A 162 -8.96 20.40 -4.38
N MET A 163 -8.69 20.85 -5.60
CA MET A 163 -9.68 20.86 -6.66
C MET A 163 -10.13 19.44 -6.99
N ARG A 164 -9.23 18.46 -6.91
CA ARG A 164 -9.57 17.04 -7.08
C ARG A 164 -10.45 16.50 -5.95
N VAL A 165 -10.17 16.82 -4.68
CA VAL A 165 -11.04 16.47 -3.53
C VAL A 165 -12.43 17.07 -3.68
N LEU A 166 -12.50 18.34 -4.09
CA LEU A 166 -13.77 19.07 -4.24
C LEU A 166 -14.58 18.62 -5.46
N THR A 167 -13.93 18.10 -6.50
CA THR A 167 -14.56 17.59 -7.74
C THR A 167 -14.62 16.07 -7.80
N TYR A 168 -14.21 15.39 -6.72
CA TYR A 168 -14.19 13.93 -6.64
C TYR A 168 -15.61 13.38 -6.71
N ASP A 169 -15.88 12.60 -7.76
CA ASP A 169 -17.11 11.86 -7.91
C ASP A 169 -16.93 10.42 -7.40
N PRO A 170 -17.58 10.01 -6.30
CA PRO A 170 -17.52 8.63 -5.82
C PRO A 170 -18.05 7.61 -6.82
N ALA A 171 -18.81 8.02 -7.84
CA ALA A 171 -19.26 7.16 -8.93
C ALA A 171 -18.17 6.90 -9.98
N SER A 172 -17.12 7.74 -10.03
CA SER A 172 -15.94 7.52 -10.87
C SER A 172 -14.88 6.62 -10.24
N GLU A 173 -15.07 6.18 -8.98
CA GLU A 173 -14.17 5.20 -8.37
C GLU A 173 -14.19 3.91 -9.17
N LEU A 174 -13.00 3.43 -9.53
CA LEU A 174 -12.84 2.07 -10.03
C LEU A 174 -13.40 1.09 -9.00
N ARG A 175 -14.47 0.37 -9.34
CA ARG A 175 -15.07 -0.64 -8.47
C ARG A 175 -15.31 -1.91 -9.26
N LEU A 176 -15.19 -3.04 -8.59
CA LEU A 176 -15.63 -4.29 -9.17
C LEU A 176 -17.13 -4.25 -9.48
N PRO A 177 -17.60 -4.98 -10.51
CA PRO A 177 -19.02 -5.19 -10.74
C PRO A 177 -19.73 -5.66 -9.46
N ALA A 178 -20.96 -5.20 -9.22
CA ALA A 178 -21.70 -5.53 -7.99
C ALA A 178 -21.95 -7.05 -7.81
N ASN A 179 -21.90 -7.80 -8.92
CA ASN A 179 -22.02 -9.25 -8.98
C ASN A 179 -20.67 -10.00 -8.97
N ALA A 180 -19.55 -9.30 -8.75
CA ALA A 180 -18.25 -9.94 -8.64
C ALA A 180 -18.26 -10.96 -7.47
N PRO A 181 -17.77 -12.19 -7.69
CA PRO A 181 -17.72 -13.19 -6.63
C PRO A 181 -16.90 -12.68 -5.44
N LYS A 182 -17.37 -12.95 -4.21
CA LYS A 182 -16.57 -12.69 -3.01
C LYS A 182 -15.41 -13.66 -2.95
N ALA A 183 -14.24 -13.16 -2.56
CA ALA A 183 -13.08 -13.99 -2.31
C ALA A 183 -13.29 -14.86 -1.06
N GLN A 184 -13.41 -16.17 -1.26
CA GLN A 184 -13.60 -17.18 -0.21
C GLN A 184 -13.13 -18.56 -0.72
N PRO A 185 -12.82 -19.53 0.16
CA PRO A 185 -12.43 -20.86 -0.26
C PRO A 185 -13.57 -21.54 -1.03
N THR A 186 -13.26 -22.09 -2.19
CA THR A 186 -14.21 -22.83 -3.03
C THR A 186 -13.56 -24.10 -3.57
N LYS A 187 -14.37 -25.10 -3.91
CA LYS A 187 -13.87 -26.32 -4.55
C LYS A 187 -13.69 -26.08 -6.04
N GLY A 188 -12.55 -26.49 -6.58
CA GLY A 188 -12.31 -26.51 -8.01
C GLY A 188 -13.05 -27.67 -8.70
N PRO A 189 -13.05 -27.72 -10.04
CA PRO A 189 -13.69 -28.79 -10.81
C PRO A 189 -13.03 -30.17 -10.59
N ARG A 190 -11.78 -30.20 -10.12
CA ARG A 190 -11.05 -31.41 -9.73
C ARG A 190 -10.33 -31.20 -8.40
N ASP A 191 -10.05 -32.27 -7.69
CA ASP A 191 -9.19 -32.19 -6.51
C ASP A 191 -7.71 -32.13 -6.95
N GLU A 192 -7.00 -31.09 -6.54
CA GLU A 192 -5.56 -30.91 -6.76
C GLU A 192 -4.86 -30.87 -5.40
N PRO A 193 -4.36 -32.01 -4.89
CA PRO A 193 -3.78 -32.09 -3.55
C PRO A 193 -2.63 -31.09 -3.35
N GLY A 194 -2.70 -30.34 -2.24
CA GLY A 194 -1.69 -29.33 -1.89
C GLY A 194 -1.82 -28.01 -2.66
N MET A 195 -2.93 -27.79 -3.37
CA MET A 195 -3.23 -26.53 -4.04
C MET A 195 -4.59 -26.00 -3.61
N VAL A 196 -4.74 -24.68 -3.65
CA VAL A 196 -6.01 -24.00 -3.48
C VAL A 196 -6.58 -23.55 -4.81
N PHE A 197 -7.90 -23.65 -4.95
CA PHE A 197 -8.60 -23.21 -6.14
C PHE A 197 -8.94 -21.72 -6.03
N VAL A 198 -8.56 -20.95 -7.05
CA VAL A 198 -8.90 -19.53 -7.18
C VAL A 198 -9.89 -19.40 -8.35
N PRO A 199 -11.17 -19.04 -8.09
CA PRO A 199 -12.19 -18.91 -9.12
C PRO A 199 -11.85 -17.85 -10.18
N ALA A 200 -12.39 -18.04 -11.38
CA ALA A 200 -12.35 -17.04 -12.43
C ALA A 200 -13.08 -15.76 -11.99
N GLY A 201 -12.64 -14.61 -12.49
CA GLY A 201 -13.36 -13.36 -12.31
C GLY A 201 -12.47 -12.16 -12.05
N PRO A 202 -13.08 -10.97 -11.99
CA PRO A 202 -12.37 -9.72 -11.85
C PRO A 202 -11.87 -9.49 -10.41
N PHE A 203 -10.69 -8.91 -10.29
CA PHE A 203 -10.18 -8.33 -9.05
C PHE A 203 -9.47 -7.00 -9.35
N ILE A 204 -9.24 -6.19 -8.32
CA ILE A 204 -8.48 -4.94 -8.46
C ILE A 204 -7.01 -5.25 -8.12
N MET A 205 -6.18 -5.18 -9.16
CA MET A 205 -4.73 -5.36 -9.10
C MET A 205 -4.03 -4.02 -8.89
N GLY A 206 -2.98 -4.03 -8.08
CA GLY A 206 -2.22 -2.84 -7.71
C GLY A 206 -2.86 -2.05 -6.58
N SER A 207 -2.22 -0.94 -6.25
CA SER A 207 -2.58 -0.13 -5.09
C SER A 207 -2.25 1.32 -5.34
N GLU A 208 -3.13 2.19 -4.87
CA GLU A 208 -2.87 3.62 -4.84
C GLU A 208 -2.11 4.05 -3.57
N LEU A 209 -1.88 3.10 -2.65
CA LEU A 209 -1.06 3.24 -1.45
C LEU A 209 0.38 2.74 -1.65
N GLY A 210 0.65 2.13 -2.80
CA GLY A 210 1.91 1.46 -3.10
C GLY A 210 3.05 2.40 -3.48
N GLU A 211 4.15 1.83 -3.98
CA GLU A 211 5.18 2.58 -4.70
C GLU A 211 4.94 2.57 -6.22
N GLY A 212 5.64 3.44 -6.96
CA GLY A 212 5.27 3.86 -8.32
C GLY A 212 4.93 2.77 -9.35
N ASP A 213 5.48 1.56 -9.23
CA ASP A 213 5.22 0.41 -10.11
C ASP A 213 4.03 -0.46 -9.68
N GLU A 214 3.43 -0.16 -8.53
CA GLU A 214 2.18 -0.72 -8.03
C GLU A 214 0.95 0.07 -8.52
N PHE A 215 1.20 1.20 -9.22
CA PHE A 215 0.19 2.08 -9.80
C PHE A 215 0.02 1.89 -11.32
N PRO A 216 -1.18 2.20 -11.85
CA PRO A 216 -2.41 2.48 -11.11
C PRO A 216 -3.06 1.19 -10.61
N ARG A 217 -3.97 1.30 -9.64
CA ARG A 217 -4.89 0.19 -9.40
C ARG A 217 -5.81 0.03 -10.62
N HIS A 218 -6.03 -1.20 -11.08
CA HIS A 218 -6.81 -1.49 -12.29
C HIS A 218 -7.55 -2.82 -12.16
N ILE A 219 -8.66 -2.99 -12.89
CA ILE A 219 -9.42 -4.24 -12.86
C ILE A 219 -8.79 -5.23 -13.83
N VAL A 220 -8.53 -6.44 -13.35
CA VAL A 220 -8.06 -7.57 -14.14
C VAL A 220 -9.01 -8.75 -13.94
N ASP A 221 -9.51 -9.32 -15.04
CA ASP A 221 -10.21 -10.58 -15.05
C ASP A 221 -9.20 -11.73 -15.22
N VAL A 222 -9.09 -12.57 -14.19
CA VAL A 222 -8.18 -13.71 -14.18
C VAL A 222 -9.01 -14.98 -14.26
N SER A 223 -8.70 -15.82 -15.24
CA SER A 223 -9.24 -17.16 -15.42
C SER A 223 -9.05 -18.00 -14.15
N ALA A 224 -9.86 -19.05 -14.00
CA ALA A 224 -9.73 -19.93 -12.84
C ALA A 224 -8.44 -20.75 -12.91
N PHE A 225 -7.78 -20.93 -11.76
CA PHE A 225 -6.52 -21.66 -11.65
C PHE A 225 -6.37 -22.26 -10.25
N TYR A 226 -5.38 -23.13 -10.11
CA TYR A 226 -4.90 -23.57 -8.81
C TYR A 226 -3.57 -22.91 -8.50
N ILE A 227 -3.31 -22.60 -7.23
CA ILE A 227 -2.00 -22.18 -6.72
C ILE A 227 -1.63 -23.02 -5.51
N ASP A 228 -0.35 -23.32 -5.32
CA ASP A 228 0.11 -24.10 -4.19
C ASP A 228 -0.34 -23.46 -2.87
N THR A 229 -0.79 -24.30 -1.93
CA THR A 229 -1.22 -23.86 -0.60
C THR A 229 -0.07 -23.20 0.16
N TYR A 230 1.15 -23.70 -0.02
CA TYR A 230 2.38 -23.25 0.63
C TYR A 230 3.47 -22.98 -0.40
N GLU A 231 4.55 -22.30 -0.01
CA GLU A 231 5.77 -22.24 -0.79
C GLU A 231 6.38 -23.64 -1.00
N ILE A 232 7.18 -23.77 -2.06
CA ILE A 232 7.91 -25.02 -2.34
C ILE A 232 8.82 -25.33 -1.16
N THR A 233 8.66 -26.50 -0.54
CA THR A 233 9.47 -26.87 0.62
C THR A 233 10.81 -27.50 0.22
N ASN A 234 11.77 -27.48 1.14
CA ASN A 234 13.05 -28.19 0.96
C ASN A 234 12.86 -29.68 0.68
N ALA A 235 11.92 -30.35 1.34
CA ALA A 235 11.65 -31.78 1.10
C ALA A 235 11.18 -32.04 -0.33
N GLU A 236 10.34 -31.16 -0.87
CA GLU A 236 9.79 -31.30 -2.22
C GLU A 236 10.85 -31.01 -3.28
N TYR A 237 11.59 -29.93 -3.14
CA TYR A 237 12.67 -29.57 -4.06
C TYR A 237 13.81 -30.62 -4.05
N ASN A 238 14.06 -31.26 -2.92
CA ASN A 238 15.01 -32.38 -2.83
C ASN A 238 14.56 -33.60 -3.65
N ARG A 239 13.26 -33.84 -3.85
CA ARG A 239 12.77 -34.89 -4.78
C ARG A 239 13.14 -34.55 -6.23
N CYS A 240 13.00 -33.29 -6.63
CA CYS A 240 13.39 -32.82 -7.95
C CYS A 240 14.90 -32.95 -8.20
N THR A 241 15.71 -32.59 -7.18
CA THR A 241 17.18 -32.75 -7.23
C THR A 241 17.57 -34.22 -7.39
N LYS A 242 16.98 -35.13 -6.59
CA LYS A 242 17.25 -36.58 -6.67
C LYS A 242 16.84 -37.19 -8.01
N ALA A 243 15.79 -36.65 -8.65
CA ALA A 243 15.37 -37.04 -9.99
C ALA A 243 16.26 -36.48 -11.12
N GLY A 244 17.29 -35.68 -10.79
CA GLY A 244 18.16 -35.03 -11.76
C GLY A 244 17.48 -33.94 -12.58
N LYS A 245 16.36 -33.39 -12.08
CA LYS A 245 15.57 -32.36 -12.79
C LYS A 245 15.79 -30.94 -12.26
N CYS A 246 16.31 -30.81 -11.05
CA CYS A 246 16.66 -29.52 -10.43
C CYS A 246 18.13 -29.50 -10.01
N LEU A 247 18.70 -28.29 -9.95
CA LEU A 247 20.03 -28.08 -9.39
C LEU A 247 20.03 -28.30 -7.87
N PRO A 248 21.13 -28.79 -7.27
CA PRO A 248 21.21 -28.95 -5.82
C PRO A 248 20.95 -27.65 -5.05
N GLN A 249 20.25 -27.75 -3.92
CA GLN A 249 20.00 -26.62 -3.02
C GLN A 249 21.32 -25.98 -2.57
N ARG A 250 21.41 -24.65 -2.69
CA ARG A 250 22.59 -23.88 -2.25
C ARG A 250 22.88 -24.08 -0.77
N TYR A 251 21.84 -24.09 0.07
CA TYR A 251 21.93 -24.17 1.52
C TYR A 251 21.70 -25.58 2.07
N ARG A 252 21.90 -26.65 1.28
CA ARG A 252 21.62 -28.04 1.69
C ARG A 252 22.31 -28.51 2.98
N ASN A 253 23.37 -27.84 3.42
CA ASN A 253 24.12 -28.16 4.64
C ASN A 253 23.88 -27.16 5.79
N ASP A 254 23.07 -26.12 5.57
CA ASP A 254 22.76 -25.11 6.56
C ASP A 254 21.47 -25.49 7.30
N LYS A 255 21.62 -25.90 8.57
CA LYS A 255 20.50 -26.33 9.41
C LYS A 255 19.45 -25.25 9.64
N ALA A 256 19.78 -23.98 9.47
CA ALA A 256 18.84 -22.88 9.62
C ALA A 256 17.89 -22.76 8.43
N LEU A 257 18.31 -23.19 7.23
CA LEU A 257 17.58 -22.97 5.97
C LEU A 257 17.21 -24.25 5.21
N ASN A 258 17.62 -25.43 5.70
CA ASN A 258 17.44 -26.70 5.00
C ASN A 258 16.42 -27.65 5.64
N GLN A 259 15.65 -27.21 6.63
CA GLN A 259 14.69 -28.09 7.29
C GLN A 259 13.61 -28.54 6.30
N PRO A 260 13.13 -29.80 6.35
CA PRO A 260 12.23 -30.37 5.35
C PRO A 260 10.97 -29.55 5.06
N THR A 261 10.42 -28.89 6.08
CA THR A 261 9.17 -28.11 6.02
C THR A 261 9.38 -26.62 5.83
N GLN A 262 10.62 -26.13 5.78
CA GLN A 262 10.91 -24.74 5.41
C GLN A 262 10.79 -24.56 3.89
N PRO A 263 10.45 -23.34 3.42
CA PRO A 263 10.54 -23.02 2.00
C PRO A 263 11.98 -23.19 1.51
N VAL A 264 12.14 -23.76 0.32
CA VAL A 264 13.44 -23.76 -0.35
C VAL A 264 13.75 -22.33 -0.79
N VAL A 265 14.94 -21.85 -0.44
CA VAL A 265 15.43 -20.52 -0.80
C VAL A 265 16.69 -20.58 -1.67
N ALA A 266 17.13 -19.42 -2.16
CA ALA A 266 18.20 -19.26 -3.12
C ALA A 266 17.94 -19.97 -4.46
N LEU A 267 16.66 -19.98 -4.84
CA LEU A 267 16.25 -20.30 -6.20
C LEU A 267 16.52 -19.10 -7.11
N GLY A 268 17.20 -19.34 -8.23
CA GLY A 268 17.05 -18.48 -9.40
C GLY A 268 15.70 -18.74 -10.05
N TRP A 269 15.27 -17.83 -10.93
CA TRP A 269 13.98 -17.95 -11.62
C TRP A 269 13.87 -19.26 -12.42
N ASP A 270 14.94 -19.63 -13.14
CA ASP A 270 14.99 -20.88 -13.91
C ASP A 270 14.88 -22.13 -13.03
N ASP A 271 15.38 -22.08 -11.78
CA ASP A 271 15.24 -23.20 -10.85
C ASP A 271 13.78 -23.38 -10.40
N ALA A 272 13.10 -22.27 -10.11
CA ALA A 272 11.69 -22.28 -9.74
C ALA A 272 10.83 -22.81 -10.90
N VAL A 273 11.12 -22.36 -12.14
CA VAL A 273 10.47 -22.87 -13.36
C VAL A 273 10.74 -24.36 -13.56
N ALA A 274 11.99 -24.81 -13.41
CA ALA A 274 12.36 -26.22 -13.56
C ALA A 274 11.63 -27.09 -12.53
N TYR A 275 11.55 -26.64 -11.28
CA TYR A 275 10.79 -27.33 -10.24
C TYR A 275 9.30 -27.40 -10.57
N CYS A 276 8.66 -26.28 -10.92
CA CYS A 276 7.23 -26.28 -11.21
C CYS A 276 6.91 -27.20 -12.39
N ARG A 277 7.74 -27.22 -13.44
CA ARG A 277 7.61 -28.17 -14.55
C ARG A 277 7.76 -29.62 -14.10
N PHE A 278 8.75 -29.93 -13.25
CA PHE A 278 8.92 -31.26 -12.67
C PHE A 278 7.69 -31.70 -11.88
N ALA A 279 7.05 -30.78 -11.15
CA ALA A 279 5.84 -31.04 -10.39
C ALA A 279 4.56 -31.13 -11.25
N GLY A 280 4.65 -31.00 -12.58
CA GLY A 280 3.48 -30.96 -13.47
C GLY A 280 2.66 -29.67 -13.35
N LYS A 281 3.32 -28.57 -12.95
CA LYS A 281 2.76 -27.24 -12.68
C LYS A 281 3.50 -26.19 -13.53
N ARG A 282 3.23 -24.91 -13.26
CA ARG A 282 3.91 -23.74 -13.85
C ARG A 282 4.15 -22.67 -12.79
N MET A 283 4.88 -21.61 -13.13
CA MET A 283 4.92 -20.41 -12.29
C MET A 283 3.55 -19.69 -12.34
N PRO A 284 3.10 -19.09 -11.23
CA PRO A 284 1.97 -18.15 -11.27
C PRO A 284 2.37 -16.90 -12.06
N THR A 285 1.42 -16.32 -12.77
CA THR A 285 1.57 -14.92 -13.19
C THR A 285 1.51 -14.01 -11.97
N GLU A 286 2.00 -12.78 -12.10
CA GLU A 286 1.93 -11.79 -11.04
C GLU A 286 0.48 -11.43 -10.67
N ALA A 287 -0.42 -11.40 -11.65
CA ALA A 287 -1.85 -11.16 -11.42
C ALA A 287 -2.52 -12.33 -10.70
N GLU A 288 -2.19 -13.57 -11.06
CA GLU A 288 -2.65 -14.76 -10.35
C GLU A 288 -2.16 -14.76 -8.90
N TRP A 289 -0.89 -14.46 -8.67
CA TRP A 289 -0.32 -14.39 -7.33
C TRP A 289 -1.03 -13.32 -6.48
N GLU A 290 -1.21 -12.11 -7.02
CA GLU A 290 -1.86 -11.02 -6.29
C GLU A 290 -3.32 -11.35 -6.01
N LYS A 291 -4.06 -11.87 -6.99
CA LYS A 291 -5.44 -12.30 -6.78
C LYS A 291 -5.50 -13.35 -5.68
N ALA A 292 -4.63 -14.37 -5.71
CA ALA A 292 -4.58 -15.41 -4.70
C ALA A 292 -4.32 -14.88 -3.29
N ALA A 293 -3.46 -13.86 -3.15
CA ALA A 293 -3.14 -13.22 -1.87
C ALA A 293 -4.23 -12.25 -1.38
N ARG A 294 -4.76 -11.42 -2.29
CA ARG A 294 -5.57 -10.22 -2.02
C ARG A 294 -7.07 -10.48 -2.08
N GLY A 295 -7.54 -11.38 -2.94
CA GLY A 295 -8.97 -11.51 -3.19
C GLY A 295 -9.56 -10.30 -3.93
N THR A 296 -10.80 -9.99 -3.61
CA THR A 296 -11.63 -9.02 -4.35
C THR A 296 -12.00 -7.78 -3.53
N ASP A 297 -11.46 -7.65 -2.32
CA ASP A 297 -11.78 -6.56 -1.36
C ASP A 297 -10.62 -5.59 -1.14
N GLU A 298 -9.59 -5.66 -1.97
CA GLU A 298 -8.43 -4.77 -1.95
C GLU A 298 -7.62 -4.79 -0.64
N ARG A 299 -7.66 -5.90 0.11
CA ARG A 299 -6.95 -5.99 1.40
C ARG A 299 -5.44 -5.77 1.27
N ILE A 300 -4.86 -5.09 2.26
CA ILE A 300 -3.44 -4.76 2.30
C ILE A 300 -2.59 -6.02 2.56
N PHE A 301 -3.02 -6.90 3.45
CA PHE A 301 -2.36 -8.15 3.81
C PHE A 301 -3.30 -9.34 3.55
N PRO A 302 -2.81 -10.58 3.42
CA PRO A 302 -3.66 -11.75 3.17
C PRO A 302 -4.83 -11.89 4.16
N TRP A 303 -4.60 -11.50 5.42
CA TRP A 303 -5.58 -11.56 6.51
C TRP A 303 -6.50 -10.34 6.63
N GLY A 304 -6.21 -9.23 5.96
CA GLY A 304 -6.99 -7.99 6.08
C GLY A 304 -6.17 -6.72 5.99
N ASN A 305 -6.67 -5.63 6.58
CA ASN A 305 -6.06 -4.30 6.49
C ASN A 305 -5.29 -3.87 7.73
N GLU A 306 -5.48 -4.56 8.85
CA GLU A 306 -4.79 -4.27 10.10
C GLU A 306 -3.43 -4.96 10.14
N TRP A 307 -2.40 -4.24 10.59
CA TRP A 307 -1.05 -4.77 10.71
C TRP A 307 -0.92 -5.61 11.98
N HIS A 308 -0.47 -6.86 11.81
CA HIS A 308 -0.27 -7.84 12.88
C HIS A 308 1.12 -8.48 12.71
N PRO A 309 2.17 -7.96 13.37
CA PRO A 309 3.53 -8.47 13.23
C PRO A 309 3.68 -9.93 13.71
N GLU A 310 2.77 -10.41 14.56
CA GLU A 310 2.73 -11.78 15.06
C GLU A 310 2.13 -12.80 14.08
N TRP A 311 1.57 -12.33 12.96
CA TRP A 311 0.96 -13.19 11.93
C TRP A 311 1.86 -13.39 10.71
N VAL A 312 3.12 -12.95 10.74
CA VAL A 312 4.00 -13.01 9.59
C VAL A 312 5.45 -13.25 10.00
N ASN A 313 6.17 -14.05 9.21
CA ASN A 313 7.62 -14.14 9.31
C ASN A 313 8.25 -12.99 8.51
N GLN A 314 8.69 -11.95 9.20
CA GLN A 314 9.22 -10.75 8.55
C GLN A 314 10.36 -10.12 9.36
N HIS A 315 10.42 -10.44 10.65
CA HIS A 315 11.33 -9.84 11.59
C HIS A 315 12.23 -10.95 12.12
N ALA A 316 13.32 -11.19 11.38
CA ALA A 316 14.41 -12.05 11.85
C ALA A 316 14.55 -11.91 13.37
N ASP A 317 14.47 -13.06 14.06
CA ASP A 317 14.68 -13.24 15.49
C ASP A 317 13.66 -12.64 16.47
N LYS A 318 12.65 -11.87 16.01
CA LYS A 318 11.56 -11.35 16.88
C LYS A 318 10.25 -12.12 16.77
N ASP A 319 10.01 -12.78 15.64
CA ASP A 319 8.78 -13.56 15.37
C ASP A 319 8.90 -15.05 15.71
N GLY A 320 10.02 -15.45 16.33
CA GLY A 320 10.33 -16.83 16.71
C GLY A 320 11.23 -17.56 15.70
N TYR A 321 11.53 -16.96 14.54
CA TYR A 321 12.42 -17.54 13.54
C TYR A 321 13.52 -16.56 13.12
N ALA A 322 14.78 -16.97 13.25
CA ALA A 322 15.92 -16.18 12.79
C ALA A 322 16.06 -16.13 11.25
N THR A 323 15.36 -17.03 10.56
CA THR A 323 15.36 -17.17 9.10
C THR A 323 13.96 -17.63 8.64
N THR A 324 13.85 -18.43 7.58
CA THR A 324 12.57 -19.00 7.13
C THR A 324 11.90 -19.82 8.23
N ALA A 325 10.58 -19.70 8.35
CA ALA A 325 9.75 -20.54 9.22
C ALA A 325 9.29 -21.78 8.43
N PRO A 326 8.92 -22.88 9.10
CA PRO A 326 8.15 -23.94 8.46
C PRO A 326 6.90 -23.36 7.80
N VAL A 327 6.60 -23.79 6.58
CA VAL A 327 5.38 -23.35 5.89
C VAL A 327 4.13 -23.66 6.72
N GLY A 328 3.17 -22.75 6.73
CA GLY A 328 1.93 -22.82 7.51
C GLY A 328 2.09 -22.52 9.00
N SER A 329 3.24 -22.02 9.45
CA SER A 329 3.46 -21.69 10.86
C SER A 329 2.53 -20.59 11.37
N TYR A 330 2.19 -19.62 10.51
CA TYR A 330 1.35 -18.48 10.87
C TYR A 330 -0.09 -18.76 10.44
N LYS A 331 -0.90 -19.27 11.36
CA LYS A 331 -2.28 -19.72 11.09
C LYS A 331 -3.23 -18.61 10.61
N GLN A 332 -2.89 -17.36 10.90
CA GLN A 332 -3.63 -16.18 10.47
C GLN A 332 -3.15 -15.67 9.11
N ASN A 333 -1.96 -16.08 8.65
CA ASN A 333 -1.42 -15.72 7.33
C ASN A 333 -2.04 -16.56 6.22
N VAL A 334 -3.37 -16.49 6.12
CA VAL A 334 -4.16 -17.26 5.18
C VAL A 334 -4.92 -16.29 4.31
N SER A 335 -4.72 -16.39 3.02
CA SER A 335 -5.41 -15.59 2.03
C SER A 335 -6.91 -15.92 2.00
N PRO A 336 -7.77 -15.06 1.41
CA PRO A 336 -9.19 -15.35 1.26
C PRO A 336 -9.50 -16.70 0.60
N TYR A 337 -8.59 -17.21 -0.24
CA TYR A 337 -8.76 -18.46 -0.96
C TYR A 337 -8.10 -19.66 -0.27
N GLY A 338 -7.39 -19.44 0.85
CA GLY A 338 -6.75 -20.48 1.64
C GLY A 338 -5.25 -20.70 1.37
N ALA A 339 -4.59 -19.82 0.61
CA ALA A 339 -3.14 -19.90 0.43
C ALA A 339 -2.43 -19.31 1.66
N TYR A 340 -1.46 -20.04 2.19
CA TYR A 340 -0.69 -19.64 3.36
C TYR A 340 0.58 -18.88 2.96
N ASP A 341 1.06 -18.07 3.90
CA ASP A 341 2.36 -17.40 3.85
C ASP A 341 2.55 -16.55 2.58
N MET A 342 1.44 -16.00 2.05
CA MET A 342 1.46 -15.04 0.94
C MET A 342 2.07 -13.68 1.36
N ALA A 343 2.40 -13.51 2.63
CA ALA A 343 3.11 -12.37 3.19
C ALA A 343 4.28 -12.89 4.04
N GLY A 344 5.48 -12.35 3.83
CA GLY A 344 6.69 -12.71 4.56
C GLY A 344 7.29 -14.05 4.13
N ASN A 345 8.04 -14.65 5.04
CA ASN A 345 8.79 -15.90 4.89
C ASN A 345 9.80 -15.85 3.73
N ALA A 346 9.41 -16.07 2.48
CA ALA A 346 10.29 -15.95 1.33
C ALA A 346 9.66 -15.16 0.19
N TRP A 347 10.47 -14.35 -0.48
CA TRP A 347 10.08 -13.70 -1.73
C TRP A 347 9.80 -14.78 -2.78
N GLU A 348 8.70 -14.66 -3.50
CA GLU A 348 8.29 -15.67 -4.44
C GLU A 348 8.39 -15.18 -5.88
N TRP A 349 9.18 -15.89 -6.70
CA TRP A 349 9.22 -15.63 -8.14
C TRP A 349 7.84 -15.77 -8.78
N THR A 350 7.58 -14.95 -9.80
CA THR A 350 6.42 -15.07 -10.70
C THR A 350 6.90 -15.25 -12.14
N HIS A 351 6.00 -15.65 -13.04
CA HIS A 351 6.30 -15.84 -14.45
C HIS A 351 6.77 -14.53 -15.12
N ASP A 352 6.11 -13.43 -14.78
CA ASP A 352 6.17 -12.16 -15.48
C ASP A 352 7.57 -11.54 -15.50
N PHE A 353 7.96 -10.97 -16.64
CA PHE A 353 8.99 -9.95 -16.62
C PHE A 353 8.49 -8.73 -15.83
N HIS A 354 9.39 -8.10 -15.07
CA HIS A 354 9.03 -6.93 -14.29
C HIS A 354 9.01 -5.67 -15.16
N GLY A 355 7.83 -5.06 -15.28
CA GLY A 355 7.65 -3.78 -15.96
C GLY A 355 7.16 -2.69 -14.99
N PHE A 356 8.03 -1.69 -14.73
CA PHE A 356 7.75 -0.57 -13.83
C PHE A 356 6.54 0.29 -14.23
N THR A 357 6.17 0.29 -15.51
CA THR A 357 4.99 1.02 -16.02
C THR A 357 3.88 0.08 -16.52
N TYR A 358 4.04 -1.23 -16.36
CA TYR A 358 3.16 -2.23 -16.99
C TYR A 358 1.70 -2.07 -16.60
N TYR A 359 1.42 -1.75 -15.32
CA TYR A 359 0.05 -1.58 -14.83
C TYR A 359 -0.74 -0.48 -15.56
N ARG A 360 -0.06 0.51 -16.16
CA ARG A 360 -0.73 1.58 -16.94
C ARG A 360 -1.34 1.09 -18.25
N HIS A 361 -0.84 -0.03 -18.76
CA HIS A 361 -1.18 -0.59 -20.07
C HIS A 361 -1.49 -2.09 -19.99
N SER A 362 -1.72 -2.59 -18.78
CA SER A 362 -2.00 -4.00 -18.52
C SER A 362 -3.28 -4.42 -19.25
N PRO A 363 -3.28 -5.54 -20.00
CA PRO A 363 -4.48 -6.04 -20.62
C PRO A 363 -5.49 -6.45 -19.54
N PRO A 364 -6.81 -6.25 -19.77
CA PRO A 364 -7.82 -6.47 -18.75
C PRO A 364 -8.08 -7.94 -18.43
N LYS A 365 -7.53 -8.87 -19.22
CA LYS A 365 -7.75 -10.31 -19.06
C LYS A 365 -6.42 -11.07 -19.07
N ASP A 366 -6.22 -11.90 -18.06
CA ASP A 366 -5.08 -12.82 -17.92
C ASP A 366 -3.70 -12.20 -18.28
N PRO A 367 -3.33 -11.03 -17.73
CA PRO A 367 -2.06 -10.37 -18.03
C PRO A 367 -0.87 -11.28 -17.68
N GLN A 368 0.14 -11.26 -18.55
CA GLN A 368 1.33 -12.13 -18.48
C GLN A 368 2.63 -11.32 -18.24
N GLY A 369 2.50 -10.03 -17.93
CA GLY A 369 3.62 -9.10 -17.89
C GLY A 369 4.02 -8.60 -19.30
N PRO A 370 5.10 -7.80 -19.40
CA PRO A 370 5.72 -7.44 -20.66
C PRO A 370 6.26 -8.68 -21.39
N GLU A 371 6.28 -8.65 -22.72
CA GLU A 371 6.78 -9.76 -23.56
C GLU A 371 8.27 -10.04 -23.37
N SER A 372 9.05 -9.05 -22.94
CA SER A 372 10.49 -9.18 -22.68
C SER A 372 10.95 -8.31 -21.52
N GLY A 373 12.06 -8.70 -20.90
CA GLY A 373 12.66 -7.96 -19.79
C GLY A 373 13.98 -8.53 -19.31
N VAL A 374 14.63 -7.81 -18.40
CA VAL A 374 15.91 -8.21 -17.78
C VAL A 374 15.70 -8.82 -16.39
N LYS A 375 14.55 -8.55 -15.78
CA LYS A 375 14.19 -8.96 -14.43
C LYS A 375 12.80 -9.58 -14.45
N HIS A 376 12.56 -10.53 -13.56
CA HIS A 376 11.23 -11.06 -13.28
C HIS A 376 10.69 -10.44 -12.00
N SER A 377 9.37 -10.42 -11.87
CA SER A 377 8.69 -9.96 -10.66
C SER A 377 8.76 -11.00 -9.55
N MET A 378 8.94 -10.53 -8.32
CA MET A 378 8.79 -11.28 -7.08
C MET A 378 7.72 -10.63 -6.21
N ARG A 379 7.06 -11.44 -5.39
CA ARG A 379 5.94 -11.01 -4.54
C ARG A 379 6.06 -11.53 -3.11
N GLY A 380 5.33 -10.93 -2.18
CA GLY A 380 5.11 -11.46 -0.82
C GLY A 380 6.06 -10.97 0.27
N GLY A 381 7.25 -10.46 -0.06
CA GLY A 381 8.22 -10.10 0.96
C GLY A 381 8.97 -11.30 1.52
N SER A 382 9.76 -11.12 2.59
CA SER A 382 10.49 -12.23 3.22
C SER A 382 10.84 -11.93 4.67
N TRP A 383 11.43 -12.91 5.35
CA TRP A 383 11.92 -12.81 6.75
C TRP A 383 13.00 -11.74 7.00
N MET A 384 13.59 -11.14 5.97
CA MET A 384 14.75 -10.22 6.12
C MET A 384 14.42 -8.76 6.40
N TYR A 385 13.16 -8.32 6.33
CA TYR A 385 12.83 -6.89 6.29
C TYR A 385 11.88 -6.45 7.41
N ASP A 386 12.31 -5.61 8.35
CA ASP A 386 11.49 -5.10 9.48
C ASP A 386 10.48 -3.99 9.06
N VAL A 387 9.87 -4.05 7.86
CA VAL A 387 8.98 -2.98 7.35
C VAL A 387 7.72 -3.55 6.67
N PRO A 388 6.50 -3.31 7.21
CA PRO A 388 5.25 -3.92 6.73
C PRO A 388 4.97 -3.74 5.24
N PHE A 389 5.48 -2.66 4.65
CA PHE A 389 5.37 -2.37 3.21
C PHE A 389 5.75 -3.56 2.31
N PHE A 390 6.85 -4.27 2.64
CA PHE A 390 7.38 -5.35 1.81
C PHE A 390 6.50 -6.60 1.76
N VAL A 391 5.57 -6.76 2.71
CA VAL A 391 4.72 -7.96 2.81
C VAL A 391 3.26 -7.66 2.48
N THR A 392 2.99 -6.50 1.89
CA THR A 392 1.65 -6.19 1.38
C THR A 392 1.33 -7.04 0.15
N THR A 393 0.06 -7.36 -0.06
CA THR A 393 -0.42 -8.16 -1.20
C THR A 393 -0.09 -7.51 -2.55
N HIS A 394 0.12 -6.20 -2.57
CA HIS A 394 0.37 -5.43 -3.78
C HIS A 394 1.85 -5.09 -4.00
N ASN A 395 2.76 -5.31 -3.04
CA ASN A 395 4.17 -4.93 -3.20
C ASN A 395 4.99 -5.82 -4.14
N ARG A 396 5.59 -5.20 -5.16
CA ARG A 396 6.29 -5.86 -6.26
C ARG A 396 7.79 -5.65 -6.10
N SER A 397 8.59 -6.68 -6.34
CA SER A 397 10.05 -6.53 -6.31
C SER A 397 10.72 -7.11 -7.55
N PRO A 398 11.59 -6.35 -8.25
CA PRO A 398 12.23 -6.83 -9.47
C PRO A 398 13.55 -7.57 -9.19
N GLY A 399 13.69 -8.80 -9.68
CA GLY A 399 14.89 -9.61 -9.53
C GLY A 399 15.47 -10.09 -10.87
N ARG A 400 16.80 -10.06 -11.03
CA ARG A 400 17.43 -10.69 -12.21
C ARG A 400 17.30 -12.22 -12.10
N PRO A 401 17.02 -12.96 -13.18
CA PRO A 401 16.67 -14.38 -13.08
C PRO A 401 17.76 -15.27 -12.47
N TRP A 402 19.03 -14.88 -12.54
CA TRP A 402 20.16 -15.63 -11.97
C TRP A 402 20.49 -15.28 -10.50
N ILE A 403 19.78 -14.34 -9.86
CA ILE A 403 20.04 -14.06 -8.44
C ILE A 403 19.60 -15.25 -7.59
N ARG A 404 20.42 -15.62 -6.62
CA ARG A 404 20.16 -16.72 -5.68
C ARG A 404 20.35 -16.20 -4.27
N LYS A 405 19.31 -15.55 -3.73
CA LYS A 405 19.32 -14.92 -2.41
C LYS A 405 18.68 -15.86 -1.38
N GLN A 406 19.19 -15.86 -0.14
CA GLN A 406 18.73 -16.72 0.97
C GLN A 406 17.30 -16.47 1.46
N TYR A 407 16.59 -15.56 0.81
CA TYR A 407 15.23 -15.15 1.13
C TYR A 407 14.32 -15.20 -0.10
N VAL A 408 14.79 -15.75 -1.22
CA VAL A 408 14.01 -15.88 -2.46
C VAL A 408 13.77 -17.35 -2.76
N GLY A 409 12.50 -17.72 -2.84
CA GLY A 409 12.00 -19.05 -3.19
C GLY A 409 10.93 -18.95 -4.28
N GLY A 410 9.84 -19.70 -4.12
CA GLY A 410 8.71 -19.65 -5.04
C GLY A 410 7.59 -20.60 -4.65
N ARG A 411 6.46 -20.45 -5.34
CA ARG A 411 5.33 -21.38 -5.33
C ARG A 411 4.85 -21.62 -6.76
N CYS A 412 4.16 -22.73 -7.00
CA CYS A 412 3.66 -23.05 -8.32
C CYS A 412 2.15 -22.78 -8.46
N ALA A 413 1.70 -22.69 -9.71
CA ALA A 413 0.32 -22.62 -10.12
C ALA A 413 0.02 -23.67 -11.20
N LYS A 414 -1.26 -23.94 -11.44
CA LYS A 414 -1.73 -24.90 -12.44
C LYS A 414 -3.02 -24.38 -13.09
N SER A 415 -3.07 -24.40 -14.42
CA SER A 415 -4.28 -24.09 -15.17
C SER A 415 -5.30 -25.24 -15.06
N LEU A 416 -6.59 -24.94 -15.27
CA LEU A 416 -7.68 -25.92 -15.26
C LEU A 416 -7.62 -26.94 -16.41
#